data_AF-A0A540LRS7-F1
#
_entry.id   AF-A0A540LRS7-F1
#
_cell.length_a   1.000
_cell.length_b   1.000
_cell.length_c   1.000
_cell.angle_alpha   90.00
_cell.angle_beta   90.00
_cell.angle_gamma   90.00
#
_symmetry.space_group_name_H-M   'P 1'
#
loop_
_entity.id
_entity.type
_entity.pdbx_description
1 polymer ?
#
loop_
_entity_poly.entity_id
_entity_poly.type
_entity_poly.pdbx_seq_one_letter_code
_entity_poly.pdbx_strand_id
1 'polypeptide(L)'
;MTYPPVYFPKQMNVFIIECIMVLFMSCVTIRTNLCSPNTPSLKTLPLDGHFNFHEVHHAARDFGNRYQFLPVAVLHPKTVSDIATIVRHVWDLGPRSELTVAARGHGHSLQGQSQAHQGVVINMESLKVPQIQIPTGSSPYVDASGGELWINILSESLKYGLAPKSWTDYLHLTIGGTLSNAGISGQAFRHGPQISNVHQLEVVTGKGEVVNCSEEQNEDLFHSVLGGLGQFGIITRARISLEAAPARVKWIRVLYSDFTAFTQDQEHLMSAENTFDYIEGFVIINRTGLLNNWRSSFNSKDPVQASQFKSDGKTLFCLELAKYFNLDKTKIIDEEIENSLSQLSYIRSTLFVSEVAYIDFLDRKKLLENLTQQKGPCYVKGTNFKDFISAS
;
A
#
# COMPACT_ATOMS: atom_id res chain seq x y z
N MET A 1 83.50 7.88 32.43
CA MET A 1 82.05 8.13 32.26
C MET A 1 81.88 8.99 31.02
N THR A 2 81.48 8.39 29.91
CA THR A 2 81.20 9.05 28.64
C THR A 2 80.16 8.19 27.92
N TYR A 3 78.95 8.73 27.73
CA TYR A 3 77.92 8.13 26.86
C TYR A 3 77.86 8.93 25.55
N PRO A 4 77.73 8.27 24.37
CA PRO A 4 77.76 8.92 23.06
C PRO A 4 76.36 9.41 22.62
N PRO A 5 76.28 10.26 21.57
CA PRO A 5 75.02 10.75 21.05
C PRO A 5 74.31 9.70 20.18
N VAL A 6 72.99 9.59 20.33
CA VAL A 6 72.13 8.70 19.54
C VAL A 6 71.82 9.36 18.18
N TYR A 7 72.33 8.77 17.10
CA TYR A 7 71.96 9.10 15.73
C TYR A 7 70.76 8.24 15.29
N PHE A 8 69.64 8.86 14.92
CA PHE A 8 68.55 8.19 14.23
C PHE A 8 68.85 8.12 12.72
N PRO A 9 68.79 6.93 12.08
CA PRO A 9 69.11 6.81 10.66
C PRO A 9 67.94 7.31 9.79
N LYS A 10 68.19 8.37 9.02
CA LYS A 10 67.27 9.02 8.07
C LYS A 10 66.66 8.08 7.01
N GLN A 11 67.23 6.89 6.82
CA GLN A 11 66.90 5.96 5.74
C GLN A 11 65.67 5.07 6.05
N MET A 12 65.35 4.84 7.33
CA MET A 12 64.22 4.01 7.73
C MET A 12 62.87 4.72 7.54
N ASN A 13 62.87 6.07 7.54
CA ASN A 13 61.66 6.87 7.33
C ASN A 13 61.19 6.92 5.87
N VAL A 14 62.10 6.86 4.89
CA VAL A 14 61.71 6.93 3.47
C VAL A 14 60.99 5.65 3.05
N PHE A 15 61.50 4.49 3.46
CA PHE A 15 60.89 3.19 3.13
C PHE A 15 59.50 3.02 3.77
N ILE A 16 59.34 3.47 5.03
CA ILE A 16 58.04 3.45 5.71
C ILE A 16 57.04 4.40 5.02
N ILE A 17 57.48 5.59 4.60
CA ILE A 17 56.62 6.54 3.88
C ILE A 17 56.22 5.98 2.50
N GLU A 18 57.13 5.34 1.76
CA GLU A 18 56.82 4.68 0.49
C GLU A 18 55.83 3.53 0.67
N CYS A 19 56.01 2.68 1.69
CA CYS A 19 55.05 1.61 2.00
C CYS A 19 53.66 2.16 2.38
N ILE A 20 53.60 3.24 3.16
CA ILE A 20 52.34 3.90 3.52
C ILE A 20 51.68 4.55 2.30
N MET A 21 52.44 5.17 1.40
CA MET A 21 51.90 5.73 0.15
C MET A 21 51.40 4.63 -0.79
N VAL A 22 52.09 3.49 -0.90
CA VAL A 22 51.61 2.35 -1.69
C VAL A 22 50.34 1.75 -1.07
N LEU A 23 50.28 1.59 0.25
CA LEU A 23 49.07 1.17 0.96
C LEU A 23 47.93 2.16 0.77
N PHE A 24 48.19 3.47 0.86
CA PHE A 24 47.18 4.51 0.67
C PHE A 24 46.70 4.56 -0.79
N MET A 25 47.59 4.47 -1.77
CA MET A 25 47.24 4.41 -3.19
C MET A 25 46.49 3.11 -3.53
N SER A 26 46.84 1.98 -2.91
CA SER A 26 46.08 0.72 -3.02
C SER A 26 44.69 0.83 -2.39
N CYS A 27 44.56 1.48 -1.22
CA CYS A 27 43.27 1.76 -0.58
C CYS A 27 42.42 2.76 -1.39
N VAL A 28 43.04 3.73 -2.05
CA VAL A 28 42.35 4.68 -2.95
C VAL A 28 41.91 3.99 -4.24
N THR A 29 42.72 3.09 -4.83
CA THR A 29 42.29 2.28 -5.99
C THR A 29 41.24 1.23 -5.63
N ILE A 30 41.25 0.69 -4.41
CA ILE A 30 40.18 -0.17 -3.90
C ILE A 30 38.89 0.64 -3.68
N ARG A 31 38.97 1.91 -3.24
CA ARG A 31 37.80 2.79 -3.14
C ARG A 31 37.28 3.29 -4.48
N THR A 32 38.09 3.41 -5.52
CA THR A 32 37.63 3.84 -6.85
C THR A 32 37.12 2.70 -7.73
N ASN A 33 37.36 1.44 -7.36
CA ASN A 33 36.76 0.24 -7.98
C ASN A 33 35.52 -0.28 -7.22
N LEU A 34 34.66 0.61 -6.73
CA LEU A 34 33.31 0.30 -6.23
C LEU A 34 32.32 -0.11 -7.36
N CYS A 35 32.82 -0.77 -8.41
CA CYS A 35 31.95 -1.55 -9.28
C CYS A 35 31.68 -2.87 -8.56
N SER A 36 30.48 -3.01 -7.99
CA SER A 36 29.98 -4.34 -7.61
C SER A 36 30.20 -5.28 -8.79
N PRO A 37 30.77 -6.49 -8.58
CA PRO A 37 31.17 -7.39 -9.66
C PRO A 37 30.01 -7.75 -10.60
N ASN A 38 28.76 -7.54 -10.16
CA ASN A 38 27.55 -7.83 -10.91
C ASN A 38 27.11 -6.69 -11.86
N THR A 39 27.53 -5.44 -11.63
CA THR A 39 27.08 -4.27 -12.41
C THR A 39 27.41 -4.35 -13.92
N PRO A 40 28.58 -4.86 -14.36
CA PRO A 40 28.87 -5.01 -15.78
C PRO A 40 27.90 -5.97 -16.49
N SER A 41 27.50 -7.08 -15.83
CA SER A 41 26.58 -8.06 -16.41
C SER A 41 25.16 -7.52 -16.60
N LEU A 42 24.68 -6.72 -15.64
CA LEU A 42 23.35 -6.09 -15.71
C LEU A 42 23.22 -5.11 -16.89
N LYS A 43 24.29 -4.39 -17.22
CA LYS A 43 24.32 -3.42 -18.33
C LYS A 43 24.20 -4.06 -19.71
N THR A 44 24.50 -5.36 -19.82
CA THR A 44 24.50 -6.09 -21.10
C THR A 44 23.22 -6.86 -21.35
N LEU A 45 22.26 -6.85 -20.40
CA LEU A 45 21.01 -7.58 -20.56
C LEU A 45 20.16 -7.00 -21.70
N PRO A 46 19.59 -7.84 -22.58
CA PRO A 46 18.72 -7.39 -23.66
C PRO A 46 17.33 -7.07 -23.09
N LEU A 47 17.09 -5.79 -22.80
CA LEU A 47 15.84 -5.31 -22.19
C LEU A 47 15.15 -4.29 -23.11
N ASP A 48 13.83 -4.30 -23.14
CA ASP A 48 13.00 -3.26 -23.75
C ASP A 48 13.00 -1.99 -22.87
N GLY A 49 12.99 -2.20 -21.55
CA GLY A 49 13.14 -1.20 -20.51
C GLY A 49 14.58 -0.72 -20.34
N HIS A 50 14.91 -0.21 -19.15
CA HIS A 50 16.27 0.22 -18.84
C HIS A 50 16.56 0.15 -17.35
N PHE A 51 17.85 0.10 -17.00
CA PHE A 51 18.32 0.25 -15.63
C PHE A 51 18.73 1.69 -15.33
N ASN A 52 18.43 2.15 -14.13
CA ASN A 52 19.07 3.31 -13.52
C ASN A 52 20.06 2.82 -12.44
N PHE A 53 21.33 3.21 -12.57
CA PHE A 53 22.40 2.84 -11.63
C PHE A 53 22.82 3.99 -10.71
N HIS A 54 22.33 5.22 -10.95
CA HIS A 54 22.81 6.41 -10.25
C HIS A 54 21.71 7.03 -9.38
N GLU A 55 20.49 7.18 -9.90
CA GLU A 55 19.38 7.81 -9.16
C GLU A 55 18.54 6.76 -8.42
N VAL A 56 19.21 5.94 -7.61
CA VAL A 56 18.60 4.77 -6.94
C VAL A 56 18.02 5.09 -5.56
N HIS A 57 18.28 6.28 -5.02
CA HIS A 57 17.92 6.66 -3.65
C HIS A 57 16.42 6.61 -3.35
N HIS A 58 15.57 6.86 -4.35
CA HIS A 58 14.11 6.80 -4.20
C HIS A 58 13.62 5.37 -3.93
N ALA A 59 14.28 4.37 -4.51
CA ALA A 59 13.99 2.95 -4.32
C ALA A 59 14.49 2.41 -2.96
N ALA A 60 15.38 3.16 -2.30
CA ALA A 60 15.91 2.87 -0.97
C ALA A 60 15.08 3.50 0.16
N ARG A 61 13.84 3.95 -0.10
CA ARG A 61 12.92 4.48 0.92
C ARG A 61 11.55 3.86 0.74
N ASP A 62 10.75 3.84 1.79
CA ASP A 62 9.36 3.43 1.76
C ASP A 62 8.52 4.34 2.65
N PHE A 63 7.21 4.13 2.68
CA PHE A 63 6.27 4.94 3.44
C PHE A 63 6.60 4.96 4.94
N GLY A 64 7.11 3.84 5.48
CA GLY A 64 7.53 3.76 6.88
C GLY A 64 8.67 4.71 7.23
N ASN A 65 9.53 5.05 6.27
CA ASN A 65 10.67 5.96 6.46
C ASN A 65 11.61 5.54 7.62
N ARG A 66 11.71 4.23 7.92
CA ARG A 66 12.55 3.71 9.02
C ARG A 66 13.88 3.13 8.54
N TYR A 67 13.90 2.52 7.36
CA TYR A 67 15.07 1.85 6.80
C TYR A 67 15.42 2.42 5.43
N GLN A 68 16.71 2.40 5.11
CA GLN A 68 17.23 2.83 3.80
C GLN A 68 18.26 1.84 3.26
N PHE A 69 17.80 0.92 2.42
CA PHE A 69 18.62 -0.10 1.78
C PHE A 69 18.88 0.28 0.32
N LEU A 70 20.07 0.79 0.05
CA LEU A 70 20.47 1.17 -1.30
C LEU A 70 20.58 -0.05 -2.23
N PRO A 71 19.87 -0.08 -3.36
CA PRO A 71 20.08 -1.08 -4.40
C PRO A 71 21.26 -0.71 -5.30
N VAL A 72 21.80 -1.69 -6.03
CA VAL A 72 22.80 -1.42 -7.07
C VAL A 72 22.16 -0.84 -8.34
N ALA A 73 20.89 -1.16 -8.59
CA ALA A 73 20.17 -0.69 -9.75
C ALA A 73 18.65 -0.67 -9.52
N VAL A 74 17.96 0.19 -10.26
CA VAL A 74 16.51 0.17 -10.41
C VAL A 74 16.18 -0.21 -11.85
N LEU A 75 15.45 -1.31 -12.05
CA LEU A 75 14.89 -1.66 -13.35
C LEU A 75 13.57 -0.92 -13.55
N HIS A 76 13.45 -0.25 -14.69
CA HIS A 76 12.18 0.27 -15.21
C HIS A 76 11.72 -0.64 -16.36
N PRO A 77 11.03 -1.77 -16.06
CA PRO A 77 10.59 -2.69 -17.11
C PRO A 77 9.57 -2.01 -18.02
N LYS A 78 9.63 -2.32 -19.32
CA LYS A 78 8.55 -2.02 -20.27
C LYS A 78 7.70 -3.26 -20.55
N THR A 79 8.27 -4.45 -20.46
CA THR A 79 7.58 -5.71 -20.74
C THR A 79 7.78 -6.70 -19.60
N VAL A 80 6.91 -7.71 -19.53
CA VAL A 80 7.06 -8.85 -18.60
C VAL A 80 8.35 -9.63 -18.89
N SER A 81 8.79 -9.63 -20.15
CA SER A 81 10.06 -10.23 -20.56
C SER A 81 11.27 -9.56 -19.88
N ASP A 82 11.24 -8.25 -19.65
CA ASP A 82 12.31 -7.57 -18.89
C ASP A 82 12.44 -8.13 -17.47
N ILE A 83 11.29 -8.31 -16.79
CA ILE A 83 11.19 -8.84 -15.43
C ILE A 83 11.69 -10.29 -15.41
N ALA A 84 11.21 -11.13 -16.34
CA ALA A 84 11.66 -12.52 -16.46
C ALA A 84 13.16 -12.61 -16.76
N THR A 85 13.69 -11.72 -17.59
CA THR A 85 15.11 -11.69 -17.96
C THR A 85 16.01 -11.38 -16.76
N ILE A 86 15.67 -10.37 -15.95
CA ILE A 86 16.47 -10.06 -14.75
C ILE A 86 16.38 -11.16 -13.69
N VAL A 87 15.19 -11.73 -13.46
CA VAL A 87 15.05 -12.81 -12.48
C VAL A 87 15.81 -14.04 -12.93
N ARG A 88 15.73 -14.41 -14.21
CA ARG A 88 16.50 -15.53 -14.77
C ARG A 88 18.00 -15.27 -14.71
N HIS A 89 18.46 -14.06 -15.04
CA HIS A 89 19.86 -13.68 -14.91
C HIS A 89 20.37 -13.89 -13.49
N VAL A 90 19.62 -13.41 -12.49
CA VAL A 90 19.96 -13.57 -11.07
C VAL A 90 19.98 -15.05 -10.66
N TRP A 91 19.00 -15.83 -11.14
CA TRP A 91 18.94 -17.28 -10.93
C TRP A 91 20.16 -18.01 -11.51
N ASP A 92 20.58 -17.65 -12.72
CA ASP A 92 21.69 -18.29 -13.45
C ASP A 92 23.07 -17.99 -12.82
N LEU A 93 23.20 -16.89 -12.06
CA LEU A 93 24.41 -16.64 -11.25
C LEU A 93 24.59 -17.68 -10.13
N GLY A 94 23.52 -18.40 -9.78
CA GLY A 94 23.53 -19.48 -8.81
C GLY A 94 23.70 -19.03 -7.37
N PRO A 95 23.79 -19.98 -6.42
CA PRO A 95 23.68 -19.72 -4.98
C PRO A 95 24.85 -18.97 -4.36
N ARG A 96 25.94 -18.72 -5.12
CA ARG A 96 27.09 -17.95 -4.65
C ARG A 96 26.91 -16.44 -4.86
N SER A 97 25.94 -16.04 -5.65
CA SER A 97 25.61 -14.63 -5.84
C SER A 97 24.73 -14.13 -4.71
N GLU A 98 25.06 -12.96 -4.18
CA GLU A 98 24.25 -12.25 -3.18
C GLU A 98 23.23 -11.30 -3.84
N LEU A 99 23.16 -11.28 -5.17
CA LEU A 99 22.25 -10.39 -5.89
C LEU A 99 20.80 -10.81 -5.65
N THR A 100 20.01 -9.90 -5.10
CA THR A 100 18.57 -10.10 -4.86
C THR A 100 17.73 -9.20 -5.75
N VAL A 101 16.46 -9.55 -5.91
CA VAL A 101 15.46 -8.76 -6.65
C VAL A 101 14.30 -8.44 -5.73
N ALA A 102 13.85 -7.19 -5.72
CA ALA A 102 12.61 -6.78 -5.06
C ALA A 102 11.69 -6.09 -6.06
N ALA A 103 10.46 -6.61 -6.20
CA ALA A 103 9.40 -5.89 -6.90
C ALA A 103 8.87 -4.76 -6.01
N ARG A 104 8.87 -3.54 -6.54
CA ARG A 104 8.39 -2.35 -5.86
C ARG A 104 7.16 -1.81 -6.58
N GLY A 105 6.02 -1.85 -5.89
CA GLY A 105 4.83 -1.08 -6.27
C GLY A 105 4.93 0.38 -5.80
N HIS A 106 3.89 0.89 -5.15
CA HIS A 106 3.85 2.28 -4.68
C HIS A 106 4.70 2.59 -3.43
N GLY A 107 5.64 1.70 -3.06
CA GLY A 107 6.55 1.92 -1.94
C GLY A 107 5.89 2.04 -0.57
N HIS A 108 4.66 1.56 -0.40
CA HIS A 108 3.88 1.67 0.85
C HIS A 108 4.24 0.65 1.94
N SER A 109 5.34 -0.08 1.75
CA SER A 109 5.95 -0.90 2.81
C SER A 109 6.37 -0.02 4.00
N LEU A 110 6.48 -0.63 5.18
CA LEU A 110 6.78 0.10 6.42
C LEU A 110 8.20 -0.16 6.96
N GLN A 111 8.82 -1.27 6.53
CA GLN A 111 10.05 -1.79 7.12
C GLN A 111 11.02 -2.36 6.08
N GLY A 112 11.04 -1.81 4.87
CA GLY A 112 12.00 -2.21 3.84
C GLY A 112 11.61 -3.41 2.98
N GLN A 113 10.39 -3.95 3.11
CA GLN A 113 9.98 -5.15 2.36
C GLN A 113 10.05 -5.00 0.83
N SER A 114 9.89 -3.78 0.31
CA SER A 114 10.00 -3.47 -1.13
C SER A 114 11.36 -2.86 -1.52
N GLN A 115 12.41 -3.12 -0.74
CA GLN A 115 13.78 -2.64 -0.97
C GLN A 115 14.72 -3.84 -1.17
N ALA A 116 15.82 -3.65 -1.91
CA ALA A 116 16.83 -4.69 -2.14
C ALA A 116 18.22 -4.13 -1.86
N HIS A 117 18.79 -4.41 -0.68
CA HIS A 117 20.14 -3.95 -0.34
C HIS A 117 21.17 -4.57 -1.29
N GLN A 118 21.96 -3.73 -1.97
CA GLN A 118 22.91 -4.14 -3.00
C GLN A 118 22.30 -5.04 -4.09
N GLY A 119 20.98 -5.03 -4.23
CA GLY A 119 20.21 -5.82 -5.20
C GLY A 119 19.62 -4.95 -6.29
N VAL A 120 18.65 -5.52 -7.02
CA VAL A 120 17.89 -4.84 -8.05
C VAL A 120 16.48 -4.59 -7.54
N VAL A 121 16.04 -3.33 -7.59
CA VAL A 121 14.62 -3.00 -7.38
C VAL A 121 13.93 -2.89 -8.73
N ILE A 122 12.81 -3.56 -8.91
CA ILE A 122 11.98 -3.46 -10.12
C ILE A 122 10.85 -2.48 -9.84
N ASN A 123 10.82 -1.37 -10.57
CA ASN A 123 9.74 -0.40 -10.51
C ASN A 123 8.53 -0.93 -11.28
N MET A 124 7.58 -1.55 -10.58
CA MET A 124 6.42 -2.19 -11.20
C MET A 124 5.48 -1.18 -11.86
N GLU A 125 5.41 0.06 -11.37
CA GLU A 125 4.57 1.12 -11.96
C GLU A 125 5.06 1.57 -13.34
N SER A 126 6.29 1.25 -13.75
CA SER A 126 6.75 1.52 -15.11
C SER A 126 6.32 0.45 -16.13
N LEU A 127 5.84 -0.71 -15.66
CA LEU A 127 5.43 -1.81 -16.52
C LEU A 127 4.23 -1.38 -17.36
N LYS A 128 4.47 -1.19 -18.66
CA LYS A 128 3.42 -0.92 -19.63
C LYS A 128 2.78 -2.24 -20.04
N VAL A 129 1.52 -2.42 -19.74
CA VAL A 129 0.71 -3.56 -20.19
C VAL A 129 -0.50 -3.06 -20.96
N PRO A 130 -1.20 -3.94 -21.70
CA PRO A 130 -2.37 -3.56 -22.49
C PRO A 130 -3.39 -2.79 -21.65
N GLN A 131 -4.19 -1.94 -22.32
CA GLN A 131 -5.28 -1.21 -21.68
C GLN A 131 -6.12 -2.16 -20.83
N ILE A 132 -6.55 -1.66 -19.67
CA ILE A 132 -7.50 -2.31 -18.76
C ILE A 132 -8.65 -2.88 -19.61
N GLN A 133 -8.85 -4.19 -19.53
CA GLN A 133 -9.90 -4.89 -20.28
C GLN A 133 -11.03 -5.26 -19.34
N ILE A 134 -12.25 -4.87 -19.70
CA ILE A 134 -13.45 -5.15 -18.90
C ILE A 134 -14.48 -5.85 -19.78
N PRO A 135 -14.38 -7.19 -19.93
CA PRO A 135 -15.42 -7.96 -20.60
C PRO A 135 -16.72 -7.88 -19.80
N THR A 136 -17.79 -7.44 -20.45
CA THR A 136 -19.12 -7.36 -19.84
C THR A 136 -19.86 -8.68 -20.07
N GLY A 137 -20.32 -9.30 -18.99
CA GLY A 137 -21.01 -10.59 -19.00
C GLY A 137 -21.66 -10.88 -17.65
N SER A 138 -22.13 -12.10 -17.41
CA SER A 138 -22.76 -12.48 -16.13
C SER A 138 -21.79 -12.45 -14.94
N SER A 139 -20.49 -12.56 -15.19
CA SER A 139 -19.42 -12.42 -14.19
C SER A 139 -18.36 -11.45 -14.71
N PRO A 140 -18.57 -10.13 -14.56
CA PRO A 140 -17.64 -9.13 -15.06
C PRO A 140 -16.32 -9.18 -14.29
N TYR A 141 -15.23 -8.93 -14.99
CA TYR A 141 -13.89 -8.88 -14.40
C TYR A 141 -13.05 -7.81 -15.08
N VAL A 142 -11.93 -7.47 -14.45
CA VAL A 142 -10.91 -6.60 -15.01
C VAL A 142 -9.56 -7.31 -15.06
N ASP A 143 -8.91 -7.28 -16.22
CA ASP A 143 -7.49 -7.66 -16.35
C ASP A 143 -6.62 -6.42 -16.24
N ALA A 144 -5.70 -6.40 -15.27
CA ALA A 144 -4.84 -5.25 -14.99
C ALA A 144 -3.41 -5.62 -14.58
N SER A 145 -2.48 -4.67 -14.75
CA SER A 145 -1.07 -4.80 -14.35
C SER A 145 -0.94 -5.05 -12.85
N GLY A 146 0.00 -5.90 -12.44
CA GLY A 146 0.41 -5.97 -11.04
C GLY A 146 1.01 -4.65 -10.52
N GLY A 147 1.50 -3.79 -11.41
CA GLY A 147 1.97 -2.43 -11.10
C GLY A 147 0.89 -1.34 -11.15
N GLU A 148 -0.35 -1.66 -11.51
CA GLU A 148 -1.43 -0.66 -11.61
C GLU A 148 -1.97 -0.30 -10.22
N LEU A 149 -2.40 0.95 -10.03
CA LEU A 149 -3.00 1.43 -8.80
C LEU A 149 -4.51 1.16 -8.76
N TRP A 150 -5.04 0.82 -7.59
CA TRP A 150 -6.48 0.56 -7.41
C TRP A 150 -7.37 1.75 -7.79
N ILE A 151 -6.92 3.00 -7.59
CA ILE A 151 -7.66 4.20 -8.02
C ILE A 151 -7.88 4.25 -9.54
N ASN A 152 -6.90 3.78 -10.33
CA ASN A 152 -7.01 3.75 -11.79
C ASN A 152 -7.98 2.65 -12.23
N ILE A 153 -7.99 1.50 -11.54
CA ILE A 153 -8.98 0.44 -11.76
C ILE A 153 -10.39 0.92 -11.46
N LEU A 154 -10.59 1.62 -10.34
CA LEU A 154 -11.88 2.20 -9.98
C LEU A 154 -12.35 3.18 -11.07
N SER A 155 -11.49 4.14 -11.44
CA SER A 155 -11.80 5.16 -12.45
C SER A 155 -12.18 4.55 -13.80
N GLU A 156 -11.46 3.52 -14.25
CA GLU A 156 -11.76 2.85 -15.52
C GLU A 156 -13.03 2.00 -15.43
N SER A 157 -13.20 1.23 -14.36
CA SER A 157 -14.36 0.33 -14.19
C SER A 157 -15.68 1.11 -14.07
N LEU A 158 -15.65 2.28 -13.44
CA LEU A 158 -16.83 3.13 -13.32
C LEU A 158 -17.38 3.62 -14.66
N LYS A 159 -16.56 3.72 -15.71
CA LYS A 159 -17.03 4.04 -17.07
C LYS A 159 -17.98 2.98 -17.64
N TYR A 160 -17.92 1.76 -17.10
CA TYR A 160 -18.78 0.63 -17.45
C TYR A 160 -19.87 0.38 -16.40
N GLY A 161 -19.98 1.25 -15.37
CA GLY A 161 -20.89 1.05 -14.24
C GLY A 161 -20.49 -0.12 -13.34
N LEU A 162 -19.20 -0.46 -13.31
CA LEU A 162 -18.66 -1.59 -12.56
C LEU A 162 -17.59 -1.14 -11.55
N ALA A 163 -17.33 -1.95 -10.54
CA ALA A 163 -16.30 -1.73 -9.54
C ALA A 163 -15.81 -3.04 -8.90
N PRO A 164 -14.55 -3.12 -8.42
CA PRO A 164 -14.11 -4.17 -7.51
C PRO A 164 -14.97 -4.26 -6.24
N LYS A 165 -15.12 -5.48 -5.73
CA LYS A 165 -15.99 -5.80 -4.57
C LYS A 165 -15.31 -5.53 -3.22
N SER A 166 -13.98 -5.63 -3.18
CA SER A 166 -13.17 -5.55 -1.96
C SER A 166 -12.02 -4.56 -2.15
N TRP A 167 -11.75 -3.77 -1.12
CA TRP A 167 -10.90 -2.60 -1.20
C TRP A 167 -9.83 -2.57 -0.10
N THR A 168 -8.92 -1.60 -0.22
CA THR A 168 -8.09 -1.07 0.84
C THR A 168 -8.55 0.35 1.16
N ASP A 169 -8.35 0.84 2.38
CA ASP A 169 -8.75 2.21 2.74
C ASP A 169 -8.04 3.29 1.94
N TYR A 170 -6.87 2.97 1.39
CA TYR A 170 -6.08 3.86 0.55
C TYR A 170 -5.89 3.22 -0.82
N LEU A 171 -6.28 3.94 -1.88
CA LEU A 171 -6.37 3.40 -3.24
C LEU A 171 -5.12 3.63 -4.10
N HIS A 172 -4.15 4.43 -3.64
CA HIS A 172 -2.86 4.57 -4.32
C HIS A 172 -1.89 3.48 -3.86
N LEU A 173 -2.36 2.23 -3.93
CA LEU A 173 -1.58 1.02 -3.72
C LEU A 173 -1.64 0.20 -5.00
N THR A 174 -0.56 -0.52 -5.32
CA THR A 174 -0.56 -1.36 -6.52
C THR A 174 -1.28 -2.68 -6.27
N ILE A 175 -1.89 -3.23 -7.32
CA ILE A 175 -2.57 -4.53 -7.29
C ILE A 175 -1.65 -5.64 -6.76
N GLY A 176 -0.47 -5.80 -7.35
CA GLY A 176 0.49 -6.83 -6.93
C GLY A 176 0.94 -6.66 -5.47
N GLY A 177 1.03 -5.41 -4.99
CA GLY A 177 1.43 -5.12 -3.61
C GLY A 177 0.38 -5.53 -2.57
N THR A 178 -0.89 -5.20 -2.81
CA THR A 178 -1.97 -5.56 -1.89
C THR A 178 -2.29 -7.06 -1.94
N LEU A 179 -2.29 -7.66 -3.13
CA LEU A 179 -2.49 -9.10 -3.31
C LEU A 179 -1.37 -9.95 -2.72
N SER A 180 -0.14 -9.43 -2.66
CA SER A 180 0.96 -10.09 -1.93
C SER A 180 0.80 -10.07 -0.41
N ASN A 181 -0.17 -9.32 0.13
CA ASN A 181 -0.49 -9.26 1.56
C ASN A 181 -1.88 -9.84 1.86
N ALA A 182 -2.93 -9.09 1.52
CA ALA A 182 -4.33 -9.52 1.62
C ALA A 182 -5.23 -8.49 0.92
N GLY A 183 -5.06 -7.21 1.26
CA GLY A 183 -5.93 -6.11 0.85
C GLY A 183 -7.26 -6.14 1.63
N ILE A 184 -7.32 -5.43 2.76
CA ILE A 184 -8.45 -5.46 3.68
C ILE A 184 -8.98 -4.03 3.87
N SER A 185 -10.31 -3.92 3.93
CA SER A 185 -11.08 -2.75 4.34
C SER A 185 -12.46 -3.23 4.80
N GLY A 186 -13.36 -2.33 5.17
CA GLY A 186 -14.68 -2.62 5.72
C GLY A 186 -15.63 -3.45 4.85
N GLN A 187 -15.30 -3.81 3.61
CA GLN A 187 -16.09 -4.76 2.78
C GLN A 187 -15.68 -6.23 2.99
N ALA A 188 -14.54 -6.48 3.63
CA ALA A 188 -13.95 -7.81 3.73
C ALA A 188 -14.82 -8.81 4.51
N PHE A 189 -15.68 -8.33 5.42
CA PHE A 189 -16.62 -9.20 6.14
C PHE A 189 -17.63 -9.88 5.21
N ARG A 190 -17.93 -9.27 4.06
CA ARG A 190 -18.91 -9.76 3.08
C ARG A 190 -18.25 -10.44 1.88
N HIS A 191 -17.20 -9.82 1.34
CA HIS A 191 -16.58 -10.28 0.09
C HIS A 191 -15.23 -10.97 0.31
N GLY A 192 -14.76 -11.08 1.55
CA GLY A 192 -13.37 -11.42 1.84
C GLY A 192 -12.39 -10.30 1.45
N PRO A 193 -11.10 -10.47 1.77
CA PRO A 193 -10.05 -9.56 1.31
C PRO A 193 -9.91 -9.54 -0.22
N GLN A 194 -9.11 -8.62 -0.77
CA GLN A 194 -8.85 -8.54 -2.20
C GLN A 194 -8.31 -9.86 -2.77
N ILE A 195 -7.47 -10.58 -2.02
CA ILE A 195 -6.96 -11.89 -2.43
C ILE A 195 -8.05 -12.95 -2.65
N SER A 196 -9.24 -12.79 -2.06
CA SER A 196 -10.39 -13.69 -2.28
C SER A 196 -11.22 -13.33 -3.52
N ASN A 197 -10.87 -12.25 -4.22
CA ASN A 197 -11.64 -11.70 -5.35
C ASN A 197 -10.83 -11.72 -6.67
N VAL A 198 -9.84 -12.59 -6.77
CA VAL A 198 -8.97 -12.77 -7.94
C VAL A 198 -9.31 -14.09 -8.62
N HIS A 199 -9.44 -14.11 -9.94
CA HIS A 199 -9.73 -15.31 -10.72
C HIS A 199 -8.48 -15.93 -11.35
N GLN A 200 -7.48 -15.10 -11.70
CA GLN A 200 -6.27 -15.53 -12.39
C GLN A 200 -5.14 -14.54 -12.14
N LEU A 201 -3.90 -15.04 -12.13
CA LEU A 201 -2.68 -14.25 -12.05
C LEU A 201 -1.72 -14.65 -13.18
N GLU A 202 -0.91 -13.68 -13.62
CA GLU A 202 0.33 -13.92 -14.35
C GLU A 202 1.49 -13.59 -13.42
N VAL A 203 2.42 -14.52 -13.28
CA VAL A 203 3.51 -14.45 -12.30
C VAL A 203 4.84 -14.76 -12.99
N VAL A 204 5.85 -13.94 -12.72
CA VAL A 204 7.25 -14.29 -12.98
C VAL A 204 7.82 -14.99 -11.75
N THR A 205 8.07 -16.29 -11.82
CA THR A 205 8.59 -17.09 -10.69
C THR A 205 10.03 -16.71 -10.35
N GLY A 206 10.55 -17.17 -9.21
CA GLY A 206 11.94 -16.98 -8.82
C GLY A 206 12.98 -17.58 -9.79
N LYS A 207 12.56 -18.41 -10.76
CA LYS A 207 13.39 -18.95 -11.84
C LYS A 207 13.34 -18.11 -13.13
N GLY A 208 12.53 -17.05 -13.14
CA GLY A 208 12.29 -16.22 -14.32
C GLY A 208 11.36 -16.88 -15.34
N GLU A 209 10.51 -17.80 -14.92
CA GLU A 209 9.46 -18.40 -15.76
C GLU A 209 8.19 -17.54 -15.67
N VAL A 210 7.55 -17.26 -16.81
CA VAL A 210 6.26 -16.56 -16.84
C VAL A 210 5.15 -17.61 -16.83
N VAL A 211 4.35 -17.62 -15.76
CA VAL A 211 3.33 -18.64 -15.51
C VAL A 211 1.98 -17.97 -15.29
N ASN A 212 0.95 -18.44 -15.98
CA ASN A 212 -0.44 -18.12 -15.63
C ASN A 212 -0.94 -19.14 -14.60
N CYS A 213 -1.59 -18.65 -13.55
CA CYS A 213 -2.16 -19.50 -12.51
C CYS A 213 -3.56 -19.02 -12.08
N SER A 214 -4.39 -19.98 -11.67
CA SER A 214 -5.77 -19.84 -11.17
C SER A 214 -6.08 -21.05 -10.28
N GLU A 215 -7.30 -21.12 -9.74
CA GLU A 215 -7.78 -22.31 -9.01
C GLU A 215 -7.79 -23.58 -9.88
N GLU A 216 -7.85 -23.45 -11.22
CA GLU A 216 -7.90 -24.58 -12.15
C GLU A 216 -6.56 -24.84 -12.86
N GLN A 217 -5.58 -23.93 -12.75
CA GLN A 217 -4.31 -24.01 -13.46
C GLN A 217 -3.17 -23.57 -12.54
N ASN A 218 -2.15 -24.41 -12.33
CA ASN A 218 -1.03 -24.10 -11.44
C ASN A 218 -1.50 -23.61 -10.04
N GLU A 219 -2.48 -24.31 -9.48
CA GLU A 219 -3.20 -23.98 -8.24
C GLU A 219 -2.26 -23.70 -7.06
N ASP A 220 -1.25 -24.54 -6.85
CA ASP A 220 -0.25 -24.35 -5.78
C ASP A 220 0.42 -22.97 -5.87
N LEU A 221 0.79 -22.53 -7.08
CA LEU A 221 1.39 -21.22 -7.28
C LEU A 221 0.37 -20.11 -7.03
N PHE A 222 -0.87 -20.27 -7.51
CA PHE A 222 -1.95 -19.29 -7.33
C PHE A 222 -2.20 -19.01 -5.85
N HIS A 223 -2.36 -20.04 -5.01
CA HIS A 223 -2.54 -19.86 -3.57
C HIS A 223 -1.27 -19.39 -2.86
N SER A 224 -0.09 -19.80 -3.33
CA SER A 224 1.18 -19.39 -2.70
C SER A 224 1.45 -17.89 -2.88
N VAL A 225 1.15 -17.30 -4.04
CA VAL A 225 1.44 -15.88 -4.29
C VAL A 225 0.45 -14.93 -3.61
N LEU A 226 -0.80 -15.36 -3.42
CA LEU A 226 -1.82 -14.59 -2.70
C LEU A 226 -1.51 -14.56 -1.20
N GLY A 227 -1.16 -13.39 -0.67
CA GLY A 227 -0.59 -13.27 0.68
C GLY A 227 0.83 -13.81 0.82
N GLY A 228 1.50 -14.11 -0.29
CA GLY A 228 2.82 -14.74 -0.33
C GLY A 228 3.99 -13.80 -0.07
N LEU A 229 3.75 -12.53 0.28
CA LEU A 229 4.79 -11.52 0.58
C LEU A 229 5.86 -11.39 -0.53
N GLY A 230 5.48 -11.63 -1.78
CA GLY A 230 6.37 -11.60 -2.95
C GLY A 230 7.42 -12.71 -3.00
N GLN A 231 7.30 -13.78 -2.19
CA GLN A 231 8.33 -14.82 -2.06
C GLN A 231 8.37 -15.81 -3.22
N PHE A 232 7.22 -16.08 -3.84
CA PHE A 232 7.08 -17.12 -4.86
C PHE A 232 7.16 -16.60 -6.29
N GLY A 233 7.12 -15.27 -6.46
CA GLY A 233 7.23 -14.61 -7.75
C GLY A 233 6.68 -13.19 -7.74
N ILE A 234 6.78 -12.55 -8.90
CA ILE A 234 6.32 -11.19 -9.14
C ILE A 234 5.02 -11.26 -9.93
N ILE A 235 3.92 -10.78 -9.33
CA ILE A 235 2.63 -10.67 -10.01
C ILE A 235 2.74 -9.57 -11.08
N THR A 236 2.61 -9.92 -12.36
CA THR A 236 2.66 -9.00 -13.49
C THR A 236 1.29 -8.64 -14.03
N ARG A 237 0.29 -9.52 -13.85
CA ARG A 237 -1.11 -9.27 -14.19
C ARG A 237 -2.04 -9.98 -13.21
N ALA A 238 -3.20 -9.39 -12.95
CA ALA A 238 -4.27 -10.01 -12.19
C ALA A 238 -5.62 -9.82 -12.89
N ARG A 239 -6.46 -10.85 -12.80
CA ARG A 239 -7.87 -10.82 -13.18
C ARG A 239 -8.72 -10.68 -11.94
N ILE A 240 -9.37 -9.54 -11.75
CA ILE A 240 -10.10 -9.19 -10.53
C ILE A 240 -11.61 -9.19 -10.81
N SER A 241 -12.39 -9.75 -9.89
CA SER A 241 -13.84 -9.79 -9.96
C SER A 241 -14.45 -8.39 -9.81
N LEU A 242 -15.45 -8.07 -10.63
CA LEU A 242 -16.21 -6.83 -10.56
C LEU A 242 -17.67 -7.09 -10.18
N GLU A 243 -18.34 -6.04 -9.74
CA GLU A 243 -19.79 -5.96 -9.55
C GLU A 243 -20.34 -4.63 -10.06
N ALA A 244 -21.66 -4.49 -10.07
CA ALA A 244 -22.31 -3.24 -10.40
C ALA A 244 -21.92 -2.16 -9.38
N ALA A 245 -21.38 -1.04 -9.87
CA ALA A 245 -20.99 0.06 -9.01
C ALA A 245 -22.24 0.83 -8.53
N PRO A 246 -22.40 1.06 -7.22
CA PRO A 246 -23.42 1.96 -6.72
C PRO A 246 -23.08 3.41 -7.09
N ALA A 247 -24.10 4.25 -7.24
CA ALA A 247 -23.88 5.67 -7.52
C ALA A 247 -23.41 6.46 -6.29
N ARG A 248 -23.99 6.16 -5.11
CA ARG A 248 -23.84 6.97 -3.90
C ARG A 248 -23.69 6.12 -2.64
N VAL A 249 -23.23 6.77 -1.58
CA VAL A 249 -22.97 6.17 -0.28
C VAL A 249 -23.57 7.03 0.83
N LYS A 250 -24.38 6.42 1.70
CA LYS A 250 -24.71 6.98 3.01
C LYS A 250 -23.59 6.57 3.97
N TRP A 251 -22.79 7.54 4.40
CA TRP A 251 -21.64 7.33 5.27
C TRP A 251 -21.97 7.78 6.70
N ILE A 252 -21.82 6.88 7.66
CA ILE A 252 -22.37 7.02 9.01
C ILE A 252 -21.25 6.81 10.04
N ARG A 253 -21.26 7.66 11.08
CA ARG A 253 -20.41 7.52 12.25
C ARG A 253 -21.24 7.63 13.54
N VAL A 254 -20.98 6.74 14.49
CA VAL A 254 -21.57 6.75 15.83
C VAL A 254 -20.51 6.41 16.88
N LEU A 255 -20.71 6.85 18.13
CA LEU A 255 -19.77 6.61 19.24
C LEU A 255 -20.36 5.69 20.32
N TYR A 256 -19.49 4.90 20.91
CA TYR A 256 -19.71 4.08 22.09
C TYR A 256 -18.74 4.49 23.20
N SER A 257 -19.20 4.38 24.44
CA SER A 257 -18.35 4.50 25.63
C SER A 257 -17.92 3.15 26.20
N ASP A 258 -18.64 2.07 25.86
CA ASP A 258 -18.36 0.71 26.32
C ASP A 258 -17.85 -0.15 25.16
N PHE A 259 -16.73 -0.83 25.37
CA PHE A 259 -16.09 -1.66 24.34
C PHE A 259 -16.89 -2.92 24.03
N THR A 260 -17.56 -3.49 25.04
CA THR A 260 -18.35 -4.72 24.88
C THR A 260 -19.55 -4.45 23.98
N ALA A 261 -20.29 -3.36 24.24
CA ALA A 261 -21.40 -2.94 23.39
C ALA A 261 -20.94 -2.63 21.96
N PHE A 262 -19.80 -1.93 21.80
CA PHE A 262 -19.23 -1.62 20.50
C PHE A 262 -18.90 -2.88 19.67
N THR A 263 -18.24 -3.86 20.28
CA THR A 263 -17.84 -5.11 19.60
C THR A 263 -19.03 -6.02 19.32
N GLN A 264 -19.99 -6.14 20.25
CA GLN A 264 -21.22 -6.89 20.04
C GLN A 264 -22.03 -6.35 18.86
N ASP A 265 -22.16 -5.03 18.76
CA ASP A 265 -22.88 -4.41 17.65
C ASP A 265 -22.13 -4.56 16.31
N GLN A 266 -20.79 -4.53 16.30
CA GLN A 266 -20.00 -4.84 15.10
C GLN A 266 -20.21 -6.27 14.63
N GLU A 267 -20.09 -7.25 15.52
CA GLU A 267 -20.28 -8.67 15.21
C GLU A 267 -21.72 -8.94 14.73
N HIS A 268 -22.71 -8.31 15.37
CA HIS A 268 -24.10 -8.39 14.94
C HIS A 268 -24.27 -7.89 13.50
N LEU A 269 -23.75 -6.71 13.17
CA LEU A 269 -23.85 -6.14 11.83
C LEU A 269 -23.07 -6.93 10.76
N MET A 270 -21.96 -7.57 11.12
CA MET A 270 -21.21 -8.41 10.18
C MET A 270 -21.90 -9.76 9.92
N SER A 271 -22.66 -10.28 10.89
CA SER A 271 -23.35 -11.58 10.78
C SER A 271 -24.75 -11.51 10.17
N ALA A 272 -25.40 -10.35 10.20
CA ALA A 272 -26.75 -10.20 9.66
C ALA A 272 -26.77 -10.21 8.11
N GLU A 273 -27.91 -10.59 7.53
CA GLU A 273 -28.13 -10.49 6.09
C GLU A 273 -28.63 -9.09 5.71
N ASN A 274 -28.27 -8.59 4.52
CA ASN A 274 -28.73 -7.31 3.97
C ASN A 274 -28.43 -6.06 4.84
N THR A 275 -27.28 -6.05 5.51
CA THR A 275 -26.84 -4.97 6.42
C THR A 275 -26.13 -3.83 5.63
N PHE A 276 -25.28 -3.06 6.30
CA PHE A 276 -24.34 -2.11 5.70
C PHE A 276 -23.37 -2.81 4.74
N ASP A 277 -22.86 -2.08 3.76
CA ASP A 277 -21.93 -2.57 2.74
C ASP A 277 -20.46 -2.37 3.13
N TYR A 278 -20.23 -1.57 4.17
CA TYR A 278 -18.92 -1.33 4.78
C TYR A 278 -19.08 -1.18 6.29
N ILE A 279 -18.20 -1.84 7.05
CA ILE A 279 -18.14 -1.78 8.52
C ILE A 279 -16.68 -1.68 8.96
N GLU A 280 -16.34 -0.61 9.68
CA GLU A 280 -15.06 -0.45 10.36
C GLU A 280 -15.25 0.15 11.76
N GLY A 281 -14.17 0.21 12.53
CA GLY A 281 -14.19 1.01 13.74
C GLY A 281 -12.83 1.45 14.22
N PHE A 282 -12.85 2.49 15.06
CA PHE A 282 -11.66 3.19 15.53
C PHE A 282 -11.72 3.38 17.04
N VAL A 283 -10.58 3.21 17.71
CA VAL A 283 -10.42 3.58 19.12
C VAL A 283 -9.94 5.02 19.20
N ILE A 284 -10.67 5.84 19.96
CA ILE A 284 -10.37 7.26 20.13
C ILE A 284 -10.01 7.51 21.59
N ILE A 285 -8.73 7.79 21.84
CA ILE A 285 -8.20 8.01 23.19
C ILE A 285 -8.00 9.50 23.43
N ASN A 286 -8.67 10.03 24.46
CA ASN A 286 -8.47 11.38 25.01
C ASN A 286 -8.42 12.49 23.95
N ARG A 287 -9.39 12.49 23.02
CA ARG A 287 -9.53 13.55 22.03
C ARG A 287 -10.58 14.55 22.42
N THR A 288 -10.22 15.83 22.36
CA THR A 288 -11.13 16.94 22.61
C THR A 288 -11.82 17.41 21.32
N GLY A 289 -13.06 17.87 21.44
CA GLY A 289 -13.80 18.47 20.33
C GLY A 289 -14.12 17.52 19.16
N LEU A 290 -14.16 16.19 19.41
CA LEU A 290 -14.30 15.18 18.36
C LEU A 290 -15.46 15.45 17.38
N LEU A 291 -16.67 15.67 17.88
CA LEU A 291 -17.86 15.89 17.04
C LEU A 291 -17.80 17.22 16.27
N ASN A 292 -17.09 18.24 16.78
CA ASN A 292 -16.88 19.49 16.05
C ASN A 292 -16.04 19.27 14.79
N ASN A 293 -15.11 18.32 14.84
CA ASN A 293 -14.28 17.99 13.69
C ASN A 293 -15.06 17.19 12.64
N TRP A 294 -16.06 16.40 13.03
CA TRP A 294 -16.91 15.68 12.07
C TRP A 294 -17.88 16.60 11.34
N ARG A 295 -18.31 17.71 11.96
CA ARG A 295 -19.24 18.68 11.36
C ARG A 295 -18.74 19.32 10.05
N SER A 296 -17.45 19.21 9.70
CA SER A 296 -16.94 19.68 8.41
C SER A 296 -17.29 18.75 7.23
N SER A 297 -17.62 17.49 7.50
CA SER A 297 -17.88 16.48 6.46
C SER A 297 -19.15 15.64 6.68
N PHE A 298 -19.78 15.77 7.86
CA PHE A 298 -20.98 15.03 8.24
C PHE A 298 -22.02 15.94 8.89
N ASN A 299 -23.28 15.56 8.72
CA ASN A 299 -24.42 16.22 9.36
C ASN A 299 -24.86 15.44 10.60
N SER A 300 -25.02 16.12 11.74
CA SER A 300 -25.61 15.52 12.94
C SER A 300 -27.12 15.38 12.78
N LYS A 301 -27.67 14.23 13.18
CA LYS A 301 -29.13 14.03 13.27
C LYS A 301 -29.76 14.77 14.46
N ASP A 302 -28.98 15.06 15.50
CA ASP A 302 -29.38 15.94 16.62
C ASP A 302 -28.26 16.95 16.92
N PRO A 303 -28.20 18.09 16.23
CA PRO A 303 -27.14 19.09 16.41
C PRO A 303 -27.06 19.66 17.82
N VAL A 304 -28.21 19.77 18.51
CA VAL A 304 -28.32 20.35 19.85
C VAL A 304 -27.70 19.41 20.87
N GLN A 305 -28.11 18.15 20.93
CA GLN A 305 -27.50 17.19 21.85
C GLN A 305 -26.04 16.89 21.47
N ALA A 306 -25.71 16.82 20.18
CA ALA A 306 -24.33 16.65 19.71
C ALA A 306 -23.42 17.80 20.14
N SER A 307 -23.94 19.00 20.39
CA SER A 307 -23.14 20.14 20.87
C SER A 307 -22.81 20.06 22.36
N GLN A 308 -23.62 19.32 23.12
CA GLN A 308 -23.46 19.13 24.57
C GLN A 308 -22.53 17.96 24.92
N PHE A 309 -22.24 17.08 23.96
CA PHE A 309 -21.40 15.91 24.17
C PHE A 309 -19.93 16.28 24.46
N LYS A 310 -19.40 15.81 25.59
CA LYS A 310 -18.01 16.02 26.01
C LYS A 310 -17.19 14.73 25.83
N SER A 311 -16.15 14.82 25.00
CA SER A 311 -15.20 13.73 24.68
C SER A 311 -13.91 13.78 25.51
N ASP A 312 -13.62 14.92 26.15
CA ASP A 312 -12.38 15.16 26.88
C ASP A 312 -12.13 14.11 27.98
N GLY A 313 -10.90 13.59 28.06
CA GLY A 313 -10.49 12.62 29.07
C GLY A 313 -11.05 11.21 28.90
N LYS A 314 -11.81 10.93 27.83
CA LYS A 314 -12.46 9.63 27.62
C LYS A 314 -11.76 8.79 26.56
N THR A 315 -11.86 7.47 26.71
CA THR A 315 -11.70 6.51 25.63
C THR A 315 -13.08 6.24 25.03
N LEU A 316 -13.21 6.43 23.72
CA LEU A 316 -14.44 6.22 22.96
C LEU A 316 -14.17 5.28 21.80
N PHE A 317 -15.19 4.58 21.34
CA PHE A 317 -15.12 3.69 20.18
C PHE A 317 -16.03 4.22 19.10
N CYS A 318 -15.49 4.46 17.92
CA CYS A 318 -16.24 4.92 16.76
C CYS A 318 -16.58 3.72 15.89
N LEU A 319 -17.87 3.52 15.63
CA LEU A 319 -18.35 2.61 14.60
C LEU A 319 -18.60 3.42 13.33
N GLU A 320 -17.94 3.03 12.26
CA GLU A 320 -18.08 3.64 10.94
C GLU A 320 -18.75 2.66 9.98
N LEU A 321 -19.83 3.12 9.35
CA LEU A 321 -20.69 2.29 8.52
C LEU A 321 -20.93 2.99 7.18
N ALA A 322 -21.14 2.21 6.12
CA ALA A 322 -21.58 2.75 4.85
C ALA A 322 -22.67 1.88 4.23
N LYS A 323 -23.70 2.51 3.66
CA LYS A 323 -24.73 1.86 2.85
C LYS A 323 -24.68 2.41 1.43
N TYR A 324 -24.54 1.52 0.46
CA TYR A 324 -24.39 1.80 -0.96
C TYR A 324 -25.77 1.81 -1.62
N PHE A 325 -26.01 2.79 -2.50
CA PHE A 325 -27.31 2.93 -3.14
C PHE A 325 -27.26 3.65 -4.49
N ASN A 326 -28.32 3.43 -5.26
CA ASN A 326 -28.63 4.18 -6.47
C ASN A 326 -29.74 5.19 -6.18
N LEU A 327 -29.78 6.28 -6.96
CA LEU A 327 -30.63 7.45 -6.68
C LEU A 327 -32.14 7.11 -6.60
N ASP A 328 -32.58 6.08 -7.30
CA ASP A 328 -33.96 5.59 -7.32
C ASP A 328 -34.39 4.92 -6.00
N LYS A 329 -33.46 4.50 -5.15
CA LYS A 329 -33.74 3.77 -3.90
C LYS A 329 -33.57 4.58 -2.62
N THR A 330 -33.36 5.89 -2.72
CA THR A 330 -32.99 6.76 -1.59
C THR A 330 -33.90 6.61 -0.36
N LYS A 331 -35.22 6.64 -0.53
CA LYS A 331 -36.18 6.54 0.60
C LYS A 331 -36.14 5.18 1.30
N ILE A 332 -36.08 4.10 0.52
CA ILE A 332 -36.03 2.73 1.03
C ILE A 332 -34.75 2.55 1.87
N ILE A 333 -33.63 3.10 1.38
CA ILE A 333 -32.34 3.02 2.06
C ILE A 333 -32.35 3.80 3.37
N ASP A 334 -32.97 4.97 3.43
CA ASP A 334 -33.10 5.73 4.68
C ASP A 334 -33.90 4.93 5.74
N GLU A 335 -34.98 4.25 5.35
CA GLU A 335 -35.76 3.37 6.26
C GLU A 335 -34.96 2.13 6.71
N GLU A 336 -34.22 1.48 5.80
CA GLU A 336 -33.34 0.35 6.13
C GLU A 336 -32.24 0.74 7.13
N ILE A 337 -31.63 1.91 6.93
CA ILE A 337 -30.61 2.45 7.82
C ILE A 337 -31.20 2.74 9.19
N GLU A 338 -32.36 3.41 9.27
CA GLU A 338 -33.00 3.74 10.53
C GLU A 338 -33.39 2.48 11.31
N ASN A 339 -33.94 1.46 10.63
CA ASN A 339 -34.24 0.16 11.24
C ASN A 339 -32.98 -0.51 11.78
N SER A 340 -31.91 -0.56 11.00
CA SER A 340 -30.63 -1.18 11.41
C SER A 340 -30.00 -0.44 12.60
N LEU A 341 -29.94 0.89 12.54
CA LEU A 341 -29.39 1.72 13.62
C LEU A 341 -30.26 1.67 14.89
N SER A 342 -31.57 1.46 14.79
CA SER A 342 -32.46 1.40 15.95
C SER A 342 -32.09 0.25 16.90
N GLN A 343 -31.52 -0.84 16.35
CA GLN A 343 -31.14 -2.05 17.09
C GLN A 343 -29.79 -1.93 17.80
N LEU A 344 -29.01 -0.88 17.50
CA LEU A 344 -27.67 -0.67 18.05
C LEU A 344 -27.69 0.15 19.34
N SER A 345 -26.63 0.01 20.13
CA SER A 345 -26.45 0.53 21.49
C SER A 345 -25.56 1.78 21.56
N TYR A 346 -25.30 2.46 20.44
CA TYR A 346 -24.47 3.67 20.39
C TYR A 346 -25.10 4.86 21.13
N ILE A 347 -24.27 5.86 21.46
CA ILE A 347 -24.71 7.11 22.09
C ILE A 347 -25.50 7.92 21.05
N ARG A 348 -26.83 7.96 21.19
CA ARG A 348 -27.74 8.51 20.16
C ARG A 348 -27.41 9.92 19.67
N SER A 349 -26.95 10.80 20.56
CA SER A 349 -26.53 12.17 20.23
C SER A 349 -25.28 12.28 19.34
N THR A 350 -24.63 11.16 19.04
CA THR A 350 -23.37 11.09 18.27
C THR A 350 -23.57 10.53 16.87
N LEU A 351 -24.82 10.37 16.42
CA LEU A 351 -25.14 9.95 15.06
C LEU A 351 -24.87 11.07 14.05
N PHE A 352 -23.87 10.83 13.21
CA PHE A 352 -23.48 11.69 12.11
C PHE A 352 -23.63 10.93 10.79
N VAL A 353 -24.24 11.57 9.79
CA VAL A 353 -24.49 10.99 8.48
C VAL A 353 -24.08 11.97 7.39
N SER A 354 -23.47 11.45 6.32
CA SER A 354 -23.15 12.17 5.10
C SER A 354 -23.60 11.37 3.88
N GLU A 355 -23.80 12.05 2.76
CA GLU A 355 -24.15 11.42 1.48
C GLU A 355 -23.18 11.88 0.41
N VAL A 356 -22.35 10.95 -0.08
CA VAL A 356 -21.24 11.25 -1.01
C VAL A 356 -21.34 10.38 -2.26
N ALA A 357 -20.58 10.71 -3.31
CA ALA A 357 -20.44 9.80 -4.44
C ALA A 357 -19.63 8.56 -4.02
N TYR A 358 -19.84 7.43 -4.70
CA TYR A 358 -19.13 6.20 -4.38
C TYR A 358 -17.61 6.34 -4.48
N ILE A 359 -17.11 7.00 -5.52
CA ILE A 359 -15.68 7.27 -5.69
C ILE A 359 -15.11 8.14 -4.57
N ASP A 360 -15.84 9.17 -4.11
CA ASP A 360 -15.39 10.06 -3.04
C ASP A 360 -15.28 9.31 -1.70
N PHE A 361 -16.19 8.36 -1.44
CA PHE A 361 -16.12 7.51 -0.26
C PHE A 361 -14.90 6.58 -0.31
N LEU A 362 -14.64 5.92 -1.43
CA LEU A 362 -13.51 5.00 -1.55
C LEU A 362 -12.16 5.73 -1.54
N ASP A 363 -12.06 6.91 -2.15
CA ASP A 363 -10.83 7.71 -2.19
C ASP A 363 -10.70 8.74 -1.04
N ARG A 364 -11.51 8.59 0.02
CA ARG A 364 -11.57 9.52 1.17
C ARG A 364 -10.22 9.79 1.84
N LYS A 365 -9.28 8.84 1.79
CA LYS A 365 -7.93 8.98 2.37
C LYS A 365 -6.97 9.80 1.51
N LYS A 366 -7.23 9.99 0.21
CA LYS A 366 -6.38 10.85 -0.65
C LYS A 366 -6.48 12.32 -0.24
N LEU A 367 -7.68 12.76 0.14
CA LEU A 367 -7.89 14.09 0.73
C LEU A 367 -6.99 14.30 1.96
N LEU A 368 -6.88 13.30 2.83
CA LEU A 368 -6.04 13.35 4.03
C LEU A 368 -4.54 13.43 3.70
N GLU A 369 -4.09 12.66 2.71
CA GLU A 369 -2.71 12.70 2.25
C GLU A 369 -2.33 14.09 1.73
N ASN A 370 -3.14 14.69 0.85
CA ASN A 370 -2.89 16.01 0.28
C ASN A 370 -2.75 17.09 1.37
N LEU A 371 -3.58 17.03 2.40
CA LEU A 371 -3.51 17.94 3.55
C LEU A 371 -2.23 17.75 4.37
N THR A 372 -1.77 16.51 4.51
CA THR A 372 -0.55 16.17 5.25
C THR A 372 0.69 16.62 4.47
N GLN A 373 0.71 16.45 3.14
CA GLN A 373 1.81 16.92 2.29
C GLN A 373 1.93 18.45 2.29
N GLN A 374 0.80 19.18 2.28
CA GLN A 374 0.79 20.65 2.32
C GLN A 374 1.24 21.22 3.67
N LYS A 375 0.87 20.57 4.78
CA LYS A 375 1.11 21.09 6.14
C LYS A 375 2.34 20.48 6.81
N GLY A 376 2.93 19.43 6.26
CA GLY A 376 4.03 18.67 6.87
C GLY A 376 3.56 17.76 8.02
N PRO A 377 4.26 16.64 8.28
CA PRO A 377 3.82 15.62 9.25
C PRO A 377 3.80 16.09 10.71
N CYS A 378 4.45 17.22 11.04
CA CYS A 378 4.56 17.74 12.41
C CYS A 378 3.90 19.12 12.63
N TYR A 379 3.29 19.73 11.61
CA TYR A 379 2.69 21.06 11.71
C TYR A 379 1.17 20.99 11.61
N VAL A 380 0.54 20.44 12.66
CA VAL A 380 -0.87 20.74 12.96
C VAL A 380 -0.94 21.24 14.41
N LYS A 381 -0.38 22.45 14.63
CA LYS A 381 -0.64 23.27 15.81
C LYS A 381 -1.27 24.57 15.34
N GLY A 382 -2.51 24.80 15.75
CA GLY A 382 -3.16 26.10 15.65
C GLY A 382 -3.89 26.35 14.33
N THR A 383 -5.18 26.66 14.48
CA THR A 383 -6.03 27.49 13.61
C THR A 383 -6.46 27.02 12.20
N ASN A 384 -5.96 25.93 11.62
CA ASN A 384 -6.58 25.33 10.41
C ASN A 384 -6.66 23.78 10.46
N PHE A 385 -7.20 23.29 11.58
CA PHE A 385 -7.38 21.87 11.93
C PHE A 385 -8.60 21.18 11.29
N LYS A 386 -9.43 21.91 10.52
CA LYS A 386 -10.77 21.45 10.08
C LYS A 386 -10.76 20.27 9.10
N ASP A 387 -9.67 20.08 8.37
CA ASP A 387 -9.60 19.07 7.30
C ASP A 387 -8.77 17.83 7.71
N PHE A 388 -7.91 17.94 8.73
CA PHE A 388 -7.04 16.83 9.17
C PHE A 388 -7.80 15.74 9.93
N ILE A 389 -8.98 16.06 10.49
CA ILE A 389 -9.70 15.17 11.42
C ILE A 389 -11.01 14.62 10.82
N SER A 390 -11.51 15.13 9.69
CA SER A 390 -12.73 14.59 9.08
C SER A 390 -12.58 13.19 8.47
N ALA A 391 -11.34 12.76 8.16
CA ALA A 391 -11.04 11.51 7.45
C ALA A 391 -10.40 10.41 8.32
N SER A 392 -10.10 10.67 9.59
CA SER A 392 -9.61 9.68 10.57
C SER A 392 -10.71 9.17 11.47
#